data_AF-A0A956W1L0-F1
#
_entry.id   AF-A0A956W1L0-F1
#
_cell.length_a   1.000
_cell.length_b   1.000
_cell.length_c   1.000
_cell.angle_alpha   90.00
_cell.angle_beta   90.00
_cell.angle_gamma   90.00
#
_symmetry.space_group_name_H-M   'P 1'
#
loop_
_entity.id
_entity.type
_entity.pdbx_description
1 polymer ?
#
loop_
_entity_poly.entity_id
_entity_poly.type
_entity_poly.pdbx_seq_one_letter_code
_entity_poly.pdbx_strand_id
1 'polypeptide(L)'
;MTQLNRARKHRSHPVTGQAPAFHRRLPGYAPGQLVSLPEVAADLGLASLHAKDESSRFGLPAFKILGASWATYRLLSERLGQEPAGWEGIEDLARAFQPLQPLTLVTATDGN
;
A
#
# COMPACT_ATOMS: atom_id res chain seq x y z
N MET A 1 -22.51 23.35 -29.97
CA MET A 1 -21.39 23.94 -29.20
C MET A 1 -21.09 23.03 -28.02
N THR A 2 -20.12 22.13 -28.21
CA THR A 2 -19.76 21.07 -27.25
C THR A 2 -18.99 21.67 -26.08
N GLN A 3 -19.56 21.61 -24.87
CA GLN A 3 -18.85 22.02 -23.66
C GLN A 3 -17.70 21.05 -23.38
N LEU A 4 -16.46 21.55 -23.43
CA LEU A 4 -15.28 20.84 -22.99
C LEU A 4 -15.39 20.52 -21.49
N ASN A 5 -15.33 19.24 -21.16
CA ASN A 5 -15.25 18.74 -19.79
C ASN A 5 -13.94 19.24 -19.16
N ARG A 6 -14.05 20.19 -18.24
CA ARG A 6 -12.92 20.76 -17.49
C ARG A 6 -12.39 19.68 -16.54
N ALA A 7 -11.19 19.17 -16.80
CA ALA A 7 -10.53 18.19 -15.94
C ALA A 7 -10.50 18.69 -14.48
N ARG A 8 -11.21 18.00 -13.59
CA ARG A 8 -11.11 18.22 -12.15
C ARG A 8 -9.67 17.93 -11.76
N LYS A 9 -8.96 18.93 -11.20
CA LYS A 9 -7.68 18.70 -10.52
C LYS A 9 -7.93 17.72 -9.36
N HIS A 10 -7.59 16.46 -9.57
CA HIS A 10 -7.55 15.47 -8.50
C HIS A 10 -6.55 15.95 -7.46
N ARG A 11 -7.02 16.32 -6.27
CA ARG A 11 -6.14 16.57 -5.13
C ARG A 11 -5.90 15.22 -4.46
N SER A 12 -4.68 14.69 -4.59
CA SER A 12 -4.21 13.68 -3.66
C SER A 12 -3.87 14.42 -2.36
N HIS A 13 -4.43 13.97 -1.23
CA HIS A 13 -3.83 14.30 0.05
C HIS A 13 -2.41 13.70 0.05
N PRO A 14 -1.39 14.42 0.55
CA PRO A 14 -0.06 13.85 0.67
C PRO A 14 -0.18 12.58 1.52
N VAL A 15 0.17 11.43 0.94
CA VAL A 15 0.37 10.22 1.72
C VAL A 15 1.46 10.54 2.71
N THR A 16 1.15 10.49 3.99
CA THR A 16 2.12 10.66 5.08
C THR A 16 3.33 9.80 4.77
N GLY A 17 4.54 10.37 4.74
CA GLY A 17 5.75 9.69 4.24
C GLY A 17 6.14 8.42 5.01
N GLN A 18 5.49 8.15 6.14
CA GLN A 18 5.75 7.01 7.02
C GLN A 18 5.35 5.67 6.40
N ALA A 19 4.15 5.54 5.82
CA ALA A 19 3.70 4.26 5.26
C ALA A 19 4.57 3.81 4.07
N PRO A 20 4.86 4.67 3.06
CA PRO A 20 5.79 4.30 2.00
C PRO A 20 7.20 3.97 2.51
N ALA A 21 7.70 4.67 3.53
CA ALA A 21 9.00 4.38 4.13
C ALA A 21 9.02 3.01 4.83
N PHE A 22 7.95 2.67 5.54
CA PHE A 22 7.75 1.34 6.13
C PHE A 22 7.73 0.24 5.06
N HIS A 23 6.90 0.39 4.01
CA HIS A 23 6.78 -0.64 2.97
C HIS A 23 8.09 -0.89 2.22
N ARG A 24 8.91 0.14 2.00
CA ARG A 24 10.23 0.02 1.34
C ARG A 24 11.22 -0.86 2.09
N ARG A 25 11.04 -1.07 3.39
CA ARG A 25 11.88 -1.93 4.23
C ARG A 25 11.36 -3.37 4.30
N LEU A 26 10.14 -3.63 3.83
CA LEU A 26 9.59 -4.98 3.84
C LEU A 26 10.25 -5.84 2.74
N PRO A 27 10.48 -7.14 3.02
CA PRO A 27 11.04 -8.04 2.04
C PRO A 27 10.13 -8.12 0.79
N GLY A 28 10.75 -8.12 -0.40
CA GLY A 28 10.01 -8.21 -1.66
C GLY A 28 9.30 -6.91 -2.07
N TYR A 29 9.62 -5.76 -1.45
CA TYR A 29 9.11 -4.48 -1.93
C TYR A 29 9.66 -4.15 -3.33
N ALA A 30 8.74 -3.85 -4.25
CA ALA A 30 9.03 -3.19 -5.52
C ALA A 30 7.89 -2.23 -5.86
N PRO A 31 8.12 -1.05 -6.46
CA PRO A 31 7.02 -0.23 -6.97
C PRO A 31 6.17 -1.02 -7.96
N GLY A 32 4.85 -1.00 -7.81
CA GLY A 32 3.93 -1.67 -8.73
C GLY A 32 4.03 -1.08 -10.13
N GLN A 33 3.80 -1.88 -11.16
CA GLN A 33 3.93 -1.40 -12.53
C GLN A 33 2.79 -0.43 -12.86
N LEU A 34 3.09 0.59 -13.67
CA LEU A 34 2.09 1.51 -14.20
C LEU A 34 2.01 1.28 -15.71
N VAL A 35 1.01 0.54 -16.15
CA VAL A 35 0.84 0.10 -17.53
C VAL A 35 0.08 1.19 -18.31
N SER A 36 0.66 1.67 -19.41
CA SER A 36 -0.01 2.59 -20.32
C SER A 36 -0.99 1.84 -21.21
N LEU A 37 -2.20 2.38 -21.40
CA LEU A 37 -3.28 1.79 -22.20
C LEU A 37 -3.74 2.76 -23.31
N PRO A 38 -2.89 3.02 -24.32
CA PRO A 38 -3.15 4.05 -25.34
C PRO A 38 -4.35 3.74 -26.24
N GLU A 39 -4.56 2.48 -26.61
CA GLU A 39 -5.69 2.06 -27.46
C GLU A 39 -7.04 2.31 -26.75
N VAL A 40 -7.15 1.85 -25.50
CA VAL A 40 -8.33 2.10 -24.67
C VAL A 40 -8.53 3.60 -24.40
N ALA A 41 -7.45 4.36 -24.24
CA ALA A 41 -7.56 5.81 -24.10
C ALA A 41 -8.16 6.47 -25.35
N ALA A 42 -7.74 6.03 -26.55
CA ALA A 42 -8.27 6.52 -27.82
C ALA A 42 -9.76 6.19 -27.99
N ASP A 43 -10.15 4.94 -27.71
CA ASP A 43 -11.55 4.48 -27.79
C ASP A 43 -12.48 5.28 -26.86
N LEU A 44 -11.97 5.70 -25.70
CA LEU A 44 -12.71 6.49 -24.71
C LEU A 44 -12.60 8.02 -24.92
N GLY A 45 -11.82 8.49 -25.90
CA GLY A 45 -11.57 9.92 -26.13
C GLY A 45 -10.79 10.60 -24.99
N LEU A 46 -9.95 9.85 -24.27
CA LEU A 46 -9.12 10.33 -23.17
C LEU A 46 -7.71 10.69 -23.66
N ALA A 47 -7.10 11.70 -23.03
CA ALA A 47 -5.72 12.09 -23.36
C ALA A 47 -4.69 11.01 -22.95
N SER A 48 -4.95 10.29 -21.87
CA SER A 48 -4.16 9.11 -21.48
C SER A 48 -4.94 8.25 -20.49
N LEU A 49 -4.64 6.96 -20.48
CA LEU A 49 -5.14 5.99 -19.51
C LEU A 49 -3.99 5.11 -19.06
N HIS A 50 -3.92 4.88 -17.75
CA HIS A 50 -2.91 4.01 -17.15
C HIS A 50 -3.57 3.10 -16.12
N ALA A 51 -3.15 1.84 -16.07
CA ALA A 51 -3.55 0.89 -15.05
C ALA A 51 -2.38 0.65 -14.09
N LYS A 52 -2.63 0.79 -12.79
CA LYS A 52 -1.67 0.39 -11.75
C LYS A 52 -1.82 -1.11 -11.53
N ASP A 53 -0.80 -1.87 -11.92
CA ASP A 53 -0.78 -3.32 -11.74
C ASP A 53 -0.29 -3.67 -10.33
N GLU A 54 -1.21 -4.25 -9.56
CA GLU A 54 -1.02 -4.70 -8.18
C GLU A 54 -1.27 -6.22 -8.04
N SER A 55 -1.33 -6.95 -9.17
CA SER A 55 -1.59 -8.40 -9.23
C SER A 55 -0.49 -9.26 -8.62
N SER A 56 0.66 -8.67 -8.27
CA SER A 56 1.82 -9.34 -7.70
C SER A 56 2.47 -8.53 -6.57
N ARG A 57 1.68 -7.69 -5.88
CA ARG A 57 2.15 -6.84 -4.79
C ARG A 57 2.76 -7.68 -3.66
N PHE A 58 4.07 -7.56 -3.43
CA PHE A 58 4.83 -8.42 -2.50
C PHE A 58 4.69 -9.92 -2.80
N GLY A 59 4.49 -10.30 -4.07
CA GLY A 59 4.21 -11.67 -4.48
C GLY A 59 2.80 -12.16 -4.14
N LEU A 60 1.91 -11.27 -3.67
CA LEU A 60 0.51 -11.57 -3.36
C LEU A 60 -0.41 -11.09 -4.49
N PRO A 61 -1.57 -11.74 -4.71
CA PRO A 61 -2.45 -11.40 -5.83
C PRO A 61 -3.31 -10.14 -5.65
N ALA A 62 -2.99 -9.27 -4.69
CA ALA A 62 -3.71 -8.02 -4.44
C ALA A 62 -2.92 -7.00 -3.63
N PHE A 63 -3.38 -5.75 -3.66
CA PHE A 63 -2.74 -4.63 -2.96
C PHE A 63 -2.97 -4.58 -1.44
N LYS A 64 -3.94 -5.34 -0.89
CA LYS A 64 -4.44 -5.14 0.49
C LYS A 64 -3.40 -5.33 1.58
N ILE A 65 -2.34 -6.09 1.29
CA ILE A 65 -1.19 -6.25 2.19
C ILE A 65 -0.54 -4.90 2.57
N LEU A 66 -0.61 -3.87 1.71
CA LEU A 66 -0.11 -2.53 2.02
C LEU A 66 -0.83 -1.95 3.26
N GLY A 67 -2.15 -2.06 3.30
CA GLY A 67 -2.97 -1.58 4.41
C GLY A 67 -2.85 -2.48 5.64
N ALA A 68 -2.99 -3.79 5.45
CA ALA A 68 -2.96 -4.76 6.55
C ALA A 68 -1.63 -4.74 7.31
N SER A 69 -0.50 -4.71 6.59
CA SER A 69 0.84 -4.64 7.21
C SER A 69 1.04 -3.33 7.96
N TRP A 70 0.65 -2.19 7.38
CA TRP A 70 0.80 -0.89 8.01
C TRP A 70 -0.07 -0.75 9.27
N ALA A 71 -1.34 -1.14 9.19
CA ALA A 71 -2.24 -1.11 10.34
C ALA A 71 -1.74 -2.00 11.48
N THR A 72 -1.23 -3.19 11.15
CA THR A 72 -0.64 -4.11 12.14
C THR A 72 0.60 -3.48 12.78
N TYR A 73 1.53 -2.93 12.00
CA TYR A 73 2.71 -2.26 12.52
C TYR A 73 2.37 -1.10 13.47
N ARG A 74 1.40 -0.25 13.08
CA ARG A 74 0.95 0.87 13.91
C ARG A 74 0.33 0.40 15.21
N LEU A 75 -0.59 -0.56 15.15
CA LEU A 75 -1.24 -1.12 16.33
C LEU A 75 -0.23 -1.72 17.30
N LEU A 76 0.75 -2.47 16.80
CA LEU A 76 1.76 -3.09 17.66
C LEU A 76 2.73 -2.07 18.25
N SER A 77 3.14 -1.07 17.48
CA SER A 77 3.98 0.03 17.98
C SER A 77 3.26 0.84 19.07
N GLU A 78 1.97 1.11 18.88
CA GLU A 78 1.15 1.78 19.89
C GLU A 78 1.02 0.94 21.18
N ARG A 79 0.80 -0.38 21.05
CA ARG A 79 0.76 -1.29 22.21
C ARG A 79 2.10 -1.44 22.93
N LEU A 80 3.20 -1.38 22.18
CA LEU A 80 4.56 -1.35 22.74
C LEU A 80 4.86 -0.02 23.45
N GLY A 81 4.07 1.02 23.19
CA GLY A 81 4.27 2.38 23.70
C GLY A 81 5.34 3.19 22.94
N GLN A 82 5.96 2.60 21.92
CA GLN A 82 6.99 3.22 21.10
C GLN A 82 7.12 2.52 19.73
N GLU A 83 7.63 3.25 18.74
CA GLU A 83 8.03 2.62 17.48
C GLU A 83 9.36 1.86 17.67
N PRO A 84 9.46 0.60 17.20
CA PRO A 84 10.73 -0.11 17.16
C PRO A 84 11.77 0.67 16.36
N ALA A 85 12.91 0.97 16.99
CA ALA A 85 14.02 1.65 16.32
C ALA A 85 14.93 0.64 15.59
N GLY A 86 15.54 1.07 14.48
CA GLY A 86 16.68 0.37 13.87
C GLY A 86 16.42 -1.00 13.24
N TRP A 87 15.17 -1.39 12.97
CA TRP A 87 14.87 -2.72 12.38
C TRP A 87 15.23 -2.82 10.89
N GLU A 88 15.94 -3.82 10.42
CA GLU A 88 16.28 -3.94 8.99
C GLU A 88 15.31 -4.84 8.23
N GLY A 89 14.65 -5.75 8.93
CA GLY A 89 13.71 -6.71 8.35
C GLY A 89 12.51 -7.02 9.25
N ILE A 90 11.66 -7.93 8.77
CA ILE A 90 10.44 -8.33 9.48
C ILE A 90 10.77 -9.16 10.73
N GLU A 91 11.93 -9.83 10.75
CA GLU A 91 12.46 -10.61 11.86
C GLU A 91 12.81 -9.73 13.07
N ASP A 92 13.37 -8.55 12.84
CA ASP A 92 13.65 -7.59 13.91
C ASP A 92 12.36 -7.05 14.52
N LEU A 93 11.35 -6.77 13.69
CA LEU A 93 10.02 -6.39 14.17
C LEU A 93 9.39 -7.53 14.97
N ALA A 94 9.48 -8.77 14.49
CA ALA A 94 8.97 -9.93 15.22
C ALA A 94 9.62 -10.06 16.60
N ARG A 95 10.94 -9.83 16.71
CA ARG A 95 11.68 -9.81 17.99
C ARG A 95 11.24 -8.64 18.88
N ALA A 96 11.09 -7.44 18.32
CA ALA A 96 10.67 -6.25 19.06
C ALA A 96 9.26 -6.39 19.66
N PHE A 97 8.36 -7.10 18.97
CA PHE A 97 6.99 -7.32 19.42
C PHE A 97 6.79 -8.60 20.25
N GLN A 98 7.84 -9.39 20.52
CA GLN A 98 7.77 -10.57 21.40
C GLN A 98 7.09 -10.30 22.76
N PRO A 99 7.35 -9.19 23.48
CA PRO A 99 6.73 -8.92 24.78
C PRO A 99 5.21 -8.74 24.73
N LEU A 100 4.64 -8.50 23.55
CA LEU A 100 3.20 -8.32 23.37
C LEU A 100 2.44 -9.65 23.23
N GLN A 101 3.15 -10.77 23.12
CA GLN A 101 2.52 -12.08 22.94
C GLN A 101 1.77 -12.56 24.21
N PRO A 102 0.65 -13.31 24.06
CA PRO A 102 0.06 -13.75 22.80
C PRO A 102 -0.75 -12.63 22.11
N LEU A 103 -0.72 -12.62 20.78
CA LEU A 103 -1.49 -11.70 19.94
C LEU A 103 -2.38 -12.48 18.98
N THR A 104 -3.60 -11.99 18.78
CA THR A 104 -4.52 -12.53 17.78
C THR A 104 -5.08 -11.37 16.96
N LEU A 105 -4.84 -11.41 15.65
CA LEU A 105 -5.56 -10.56 14.69
C LEU A 105 -6.76 -11.32 14.18
N VAL A 106 -7.93 -10.68 14.22
CA VAL A 106 -9.18 -11.24 13.68
C VAL A 106 -9.69 -10.30 12.60
N THR A 107 -10.08 -10.88 11.46
CA THR A 107 -10.68 -10.14 10.35
C THR A 107 -11.70 -11.02 9.65
N ALA A 108 -12.75 -10.41 9.11
CA ALA A 108 -13.66 -11.07 8.16
C ALA A 108 -13.28 -10.59 6.76
N THR A 109 -13.23 -11.51 5.78
CA THR A 109 -12.90 -11.15 4.39
C THR A 109 -13.48 -12.16 3.41
N ASP A 110 -13.87 -11.69 2.22
CA ASP A 110 -14.28 -12.53 1.08
C ASP A 110 -13.06 -13.08 0.30
N GLY A 111 -11.85 -12.69 0.69
CA GLY A 111 -10.60 -13.08 0.04
C GLY A 111 -9.48 -12.08 0.32
N ASN A 112 -8.55 -11.94 -0.63
CA ASN A 112 -7.57 -10.85 -0.59
C ASN A 112 -8.21 -9.50 -0.77
#